data_AF-A0A2K2DIB1-F1
#
_entry.id   AF-A0A2K2DIB1-F1
#
_cell.length_a   1.000
_cell.length_b   1.000
_cell.length_c   1.000
_cell.angle_alpha   90.00
_cell.angle_beta   90.00
_cell.angle_gamma   90.00
#
_symmetry.space_group_name_H-M   'P 1'
#
loop_
_entity.id
_entity.type
_entity.pdbx_description
1 polymer ?
#
loop_
_entity_poly.entity_id
_entity_poly.type
_entity_poly.pdbx_seq_one_letter_code
_entity_poly.pdbx_strand_id
1 'polypeptide(L)'
;MEEGTTKKYVGVPGMNSICKSLCLEDGVVARFGVTVGKMDWLQNGSSWSLTSLDGKDLGNFDYVVATDKNVASHKFSGLTGRPPPLDLSVFPNLSTMFQDIPVRPCFALMLAFSEPLAMVPVQGFSFYNSDSLSWAFCDSSKPGRVCLPPNSQSWVLRSTAEYASKVINNMGPRKPSADALAKVAEDLFKEFQATGLNIPQPIFIKAHRWSVF
;
A
#
# COMPACT_ATOMS: atom_id res chain seq x y z
N MET A 1 -24.62 16.12 -12.02
CA MET A 1 -23.28 15.94 -11.42
C MET A 1 -23.16 16.98 -10.33
N GLU A 2 -23.34 16.60 -9.07
CA GLU A 2 -22.90 17.48 -7.98
C GLU A 2 -21.37 17.42 -7.96
N GLU A 3 -20.72 18.48 -8.43
CA GLU A 3 -19.32 18.71 -8.12
C GLU A 3 -19.20 18.83 -6.60
N GLY A 4 -18.69 17.77 -5.96
CA GLY A 4 -18.40 17.80 -4.54
C GLY A 4 -17.43 18.94 -4.24
N THR A 5 -17.91 19.98 -3.56
CA THR A 5 -17.19 21.20 -3.14
C THR A 5 -16.10 20.93 -2.09
N THR A 6 -15.77 19.67 -1.82
CA THR A 6 -14.82 19.27 -0.80
C THR A 6 -13.38 19.40 -1.31
N LYS A 7 -12.62 20.35 -0.73
CA LYS A 7 -11.19 20.49 -1.01
C LYS A 7 -10.45 19.18 -0.70
N LYS A 8 -9.62 18.74 -1.65
CA LYS A 8 -8.73 17.56 -1.50
C LYS A 8 -7.29 18.05 -1.34
N TYR A 9 -6.56 17.44 -0.40
CA TYR A 9 -5.16 17.78 -0.12
C TYR A 9 -4.23 16.63 -0.55
N VAL A 10 -3.04 16.98 -1.02
CA VAL A 10 -1.99 16.02 -1.38
C VAL A 10 -0.63 16.52 -0.89
N GLY A 11 0.23 15.59 -0.44
CA GLY A 11 1.61 15.92 -0.12
C GLY A 11 2.40 16.32 -1.37
N VAL A 12 3.32 17.28 -1.22
CA VAL A 12 4.19 17.82 -2.28
C VAL A 12 5.66 17.61 -1.87
N PRO A 13 6.55 17.14 -2.77
CA PRO A 13 6.30 16.79 -4.18
C PRO A 13 5.58 15.45 -4.37
N GLY A 14 5.21 14.77 -3.28
CA GLY A 14 4.38 13.57 -3.29
C GLY A 14 3.81 13.23 -1.92
N MET A 15 2.83 12.33 -1.88
CA MET A 15 2.13 12.00 -0.63
C MET A 15 3.07 11.53 0.49
N ASN A 16 4.20 10.89 0.17
CA ASN A 16 5.19 10.44 1.15
C ASN A 16 6.06 11.57 1.73
N SER A 17 5.99 12.80 1.22
CA SER A 17 6.77 13.92 1.77
C SER A 17 6.36 14.26 3.20
N ILE A 18 5.08 14.08 3.53
CA ILE A 18 4.53 14.26 4.88
C ILE A 18 5.28 13.34 5.86
N CYS A 19 5.30 12.04 5.60
CA CYS A 19 5.99 11.08 6.47
C CYS A 19 7.50 11.30 6.49
N LYS A 20 8.12 11.66 5.35
CA LYS A 20 9.55 11.97 5.30
C LYS A 20 9.92 13.15 6.21
N SER A 21 9.09 14.19 6.22
CA SER A 21 9.30 15.35 7.11
C SER A 21 9.24 14.93 8.57
N LEU A 22 8.23 14.13 8.96
CA LEU A 22 8.10 13.64 10.34
C LEU A 22 9.29 12.78 10.79
N CYS A 23 9.95 12.07 9.87
CA CYS A 23 11.15 11.31 10.17
C CYS A 23 12.40 12.17 10.44
N LEU A 24 12.36 13.47 10.14
CA LEU A 24 13.46 14.41 10.30
C LEU A 24 13.29 15.33 11.51
N GLU A 25 12.20 15.20 12.27
CA GLU A 25 11.97 15.97 13.49
C GLU A 25 13.01 15.66 14.56
N ASP A 26 13.33 16.66 15.38
CA ASP A 26 14.34 16.54 16.43
C ASP A 26 13.96 15.43 17.43
N GLY A 27 14.94 14.56 17.73
CA GLY A 27 14.74 13.40 18.62
C GLY A 27 14.17 12.16 17.93
N VAL A 28 13.81 12.22 16.64
CA VAL A 28 13.35 11.05 15.88
C VAL A 28 14.52 10.35 15.21
N VAL A 29 14.75 9.07 15.55
CA VAL A 29 15.73 8.23 14.86
C VAL A 29 15.01 7.20 13.99
N ALA A 30 14.84 7.53 12.71
CA ALA A 30 14.24 6.62 11.74
C ALA A 30 15.21 5.51 11.31
N ARG A 31 14.79 4.24 11.47
CA ARG A 31 15.54 3.06 11.00
C ARG A 31 14.77 2.34 9.89
N PHE A 32 15.36 2.28 8.70
CA PHE A 32 14.77 1.60 7.53
C PHE A 32 15.48 0.27 7.27
N GLY A 33 14.81 -0.64 6.55
CA GLY A 33 15.35 -1.98 6.26
C GLY A 33 15.42 -2.88 7.50
N VAL A 34 14.77 -2.49 8.60
CA VAL A 34 14.68 -3.26 9.83
C VAL A 34 13.24 -3.74 9.99
N THR A 35 13.08 -5.06 10.05
CA THR A 35 11.82 -5.67 10.46
C THR A 35 11.99 -6.13 11.90
N VAL A 36 11.14 -5.65 12.82
CA VAL A 36 11.12 -6.21 14.18
C VAL A 36 10.58 -7.63 14.12
N GLY A 37 11.34 -8.58 14.66
CA GLY A 37 11.01 -10.01 14.66
C GLY A 37 10.54 -10.53 16.02
N LYS A 38 10.88 -9.84 17.11
CA LYS A 38 10.48 -10.21 18.47
C LYS A 38 10.43 -8.97 19.37
N MET A 39 9.44 -8.95 20.27
CA MET A 39 9.25 -7.95 21.32
C MET A 39 9.04 -8.67 22.65
N ASP A 40 9.97 -8.51 23.59
CA ASP A 40 9.89 -9.13 24.91
C ASP A 40 9.86 -8.07 26.01
N TRP A 41 8.99 -8.24 27.01
CA TRP A 41 9.05 -7.43 28.23
C TRP A 41 10.07 -8.04 29.20
N LEU A 42 11.13 -7.30 29.50
CA LEU A 42 12.12 -7.68 30.50
C LEU A 42 11.68 -7.18 31.88
N GLN A 43 11.25 -8.11 32.75
CA GLN A 43 10.91 -7.78 34.13
C GLN A 43 12.09 -7.14 34.87
N ASN A 44 13.29 -7.67 34.64
CA ASN A 44 14.54 -7.11 35.17
C ASN A 44 14.94 -5.91 34.32
N GLY A 45 14.61 -4.71 34.80
CA GLY A 45 14.85 -3.45 34.09
C GLY A 45 13.58 -2.72 33.67
N SER A 46 12.41 -3.38 33.75
CA SER A 46 11.11 -2.77 33.39
C SER A 46 11.13 -2.11 32.01
N SER A 47 11.64 -2.83 31.01
CA SER A 47 11.84 -2.33 29.66
C SER A 47 11.50 -3.38 28.60
N TRP A 48 11.09 -2.93 27.42
CA TRP A 48 10.94 -3.74 26.22
C TRP A 48 12.27 -3.99 25.54
N SER A 49 12.58 -5.24 25.22
CA SER A 49 13.69 -5.63 24.36
C SER A 49 13.17 -5.92 22.95
N LEU A 50 13.80 -5.32 21.94
CA LEU A 50 13.44 -5.52 20.54
C LEU A 50 14.55 -6.28 19.80
N THR A 51 14.18 -7.33 19.08
CA THR A 51 15.09 -8.05 18.18
C THR A 51 14.56 -8.01 16.76
N SER A 52 15.44 -7.79 15.79
CA SER A 52 15.08 -7.82 14.39
C SER A 52 14.75 -9.24 13.89
N LEU A 53 14.12 -9.32 12.72
CA LEU A 53 13.83 -10.59 12.07
C LEU A 53 15.10 -11.37 11.71
N ASP A 54 16.23 -10.72 11.47
CA ASP A 54 17.53 -11.39 11.25
C ASP A 54 18.29 -11.68 12.56
N GLY A 55 17.70 -11.41 13.72
CA GLY A 55 18.25 -11.76 15.04
C GLY A 55 19.18 -10.72 15.66
N LYS A 56 19.28 -9.52 15.10
CA LYS A 56 20.07 -8.41 15.65
C LYS A 56 19.34 -7.75 16.80
N ASP A 57 20.09 -7.35 17.81
CA ASP A 57 19.59 -6.51 18.89
C ASP A 57 19.27 -5.10 18.38
N LEU A 58 18.06 -4.63 18.67
CA LEU A 58 17.58 -3.29 18.32
C LEU A 58 17.56 -2.35 19.53
N GLY A 59 17.82 -2.88 20.73
CA GLY A 59 17.91 -2.14 21.99
C GLY A 59 16.70 -2.31 22.90
N ASN A 60 16.79 -1.63 24.04
CA ASN A 60 15.78 -1.62 25.08
C ASN A 60 15.03 -0.27 25.13
N PHE A 61 13.74 -0.32 25.41
CA PHE A 61 12.86 0.85 25.40
C PHE A 61 11.87 0.80 26.57
N ASP A 62 11.59 1.94 27.20
CA ASP A 62 10.58 2.01 28.26
C ASP A 62 9.17 1.73 27.73
N TYR A 63 8.90 2.14 26.49
CA TYR A 63 7.60 2.02 25.85
C TYR A 63 7.73 1.59 24.38
N VAL A 64 6.74 0.84 23.91
CA VAL A 64 6.60 0.45 22.50
C VAL A 64 5.21 0.86 22.00
N VAL A 65 5.17 1.56 20.88
CA VAL A 65 3.93 1.88 20.16
C VAL A 65 3.91 1.09 18.86
N ALA A 66 3.03 0.09 18.77
CA ALA A 66 2.83 -0.67 17.55
C ALA A 66 1.75 0.00 16.67
N THR A 67 2.12 0.38 15.45
CA THR A 67 1.24 1.13 14.53
C THR A 67 0.67 0.28 13.39
N ASP A 68 1.00 -1.01 13.35
CA ASP A 68 0.49 -1.92 12.32
C ASP A 68 0.07 -3.27 12.94
N LYS A 69 -0.95 -3.88 12.34
CA LYS A 69 -1.52 -5.11 12.88
C LYS A 69 -0.67 -6.36 12.66
N ASN A 70 0.37 -6.30 11.82
CA ASN A 70 1.21 -7.47 11.56
C ASN A 70 2.08 -7.81 12.78
N VAL A 71 2.27 -6.86 13.70
CA VAL A 71 3.00 -7.08 14.96
C VAL A 71 2.49 -8.30 15.74
N ALA A 72 1.22 -8.64 15.58
CA ALA A 72 0.57 -9.72 16.33
C ALA A 72 -0.27 -10.68 15.44
N SER A 73 -0.23 -10.50 14.12
CA SER A 73 -1.05 -11.28 13.20
C SER A 73 -0.38 -12.58 12.79
N HIS A 74 -1.13 -13.70 12.75
CA HIS A 74 -0.67 -14.97 12.16
C HIS A 74 -0.18 -14.84 10.71
N LYS A 75 -0.63 -13.80 10.01
CA LYS A 75 -0.20 -13.45 8.66
C LYS A 75 1.30 -13.13 8.57
N PHE A 76 1.89 -12.62 9.66
CA PHE A 76 3.33 -12.44 9.78
C PHE A 76 4.08 -13.77 9.60
N SER A 77 3.52 -14.86 10.13
CA SER A 77 4.09 -16.20 9.99
C SER A 77 4.01 -16.73 8.57
N GLY A 78 2.92 -16.49 7.85
CA GLY A 78 2.82 -16.83 6.44
C GLY A 78 3.85 -16.12 5.56
N LEU A 79 4.25 -14.91 5.94
CA LEU A 79 5.24 -14.10 5.21
C LEU A 79 6.69 -14.43 5.55
N THR A 80 6.98 -14.61 6.84
CA THR A 80 8.35 -14.65 7.36
C THR A 80 8.80 -16.05 7.78
N GLY A 81 7.85 -17.00 7.92
CA GLY A 81 8.10 -18.30 8.52
C GLY A 81 8.36 -18.25 10.04
N ARG A 82 8.13 -17.09 10.70
CA ARG A 82 8.36 -16.88 12.14
C ARG A 82 7.07 -16.49 12.88
N PRO A 83 6.95 -16.75 14.19
CA PRO A 83 5.83 -16.20 14.96
C PRO A 83 5.79 -14.66 14.87
N PRO A 84 4.61 -14.04 15.07
CA PRO A 84 4.51 -12.59 15.10
C PRO A 84 5.40 -11.98 16.21
N PRO A 85 5.88 -10.73 16.05
CA PRO A 85 6.80 -10.10 17.01
C PRO A 85 6.25 -9.99 18.44
N LEU A 86 4.96 -9.70 18.59
CA LEU A 86 4.28 -9.59 19.87
C LEU A 86 3.46 -10.87 20.12
N ASP A 87 3.81 -11.57 21.20
CA ASP A 87 3.03 -12.72 21.65
C ASP A 87 1.76 -12.23 22.37
N LEU A 88 0.60 -12.45 21.74
CA LEU A 88 -0.70 -12.08 22.34
C LEU A 88 -1.15 -13.04 23.43
N SER A 89 -0.53 -14.22 23.59
CA SER A 89 -0.90 -15.16 24.66
C SER A 89 -0.68 -14.55 26.05
N VAL A 90 0.27 -13.62 26.16
CA VAL A 90 0.53 -12.85 27.39
C VAL A 90 -0.36 -11.61 27.53
N PHE A 91 -1.16 -11.28 26.51
CA PHE A 91 -2.09 -10.13 26.49
C PHE A 91 -3.50 -10.56 26.04
N PRO A 92 -4.25 -11.33 26.85
CA PRO A 92 -5.52 -11.94 26.44
C PRO A 92 -6.58 -10.93 25.98
N ASN A 93 -6.66 -9.76 26.62
CA ASN A 93 -7.59 -8.70 26.22
C ASN A 93 -7.26 -8.07 24.85
N LEU A 94 -5.98 -8.08 24.47
CA LEU A 94 -5.52 -7.55 23.18
C LEU A 94 -5.78 -8.57 22.06
N SER A 95 -5.70 -9.86 22.37
CA SER A 95 -5.92 -10.95 21.41
C SER A 95 -7.27 -10.86 20.70
N THR A 96 -8.36 -10.65 21.45
CA THR A 96 -9.71 -10.53 20.91
C THR A 96 -9.85 -9.31 19.98
N MET A 97 -9.21 -8.17 20.31
CA MET A 97 -9.29 -6.96 19.50
C MET A 97 -8.59 -7.10 18.14
N PHE A 98 -7.58 -7.98 18.02
CA PHE A 98 -6.82 -8.15 16.77
C PHE A 98 -7.51 -9.05 15.74
N GLN A 99 -8.48 -9.88 16.14
CA GLN A 99 -9.16 -10.82 15.24
C GLN A 99 -10.13 -10.12 14.26
N ASP A 100 -10.68 -8.97 14.65
CA ASP A 100 -11.82 -8.35 13.96
C ASP A 100 -11.49 -7.11 13.12
N ILE A 101 -10.23 -6.90 12.70
CA ILE A 101 -9.87 -5.72 11.90
C ILE A 101 -9.91 -6.06 10.40
N PRO A 102 -11.03 -5.81 9.70
CA PRO A 102 -11.14 -6.09 8.28
C PRO A 102 -10.17 -5.20 7.50
N VAL A 103 -9.52 -5.79 6.50
CA VAL A 103 -8.76 -5.03 5.51
C VAL A 103 -9.26 -5.39 4.14
N ARG A 104 -9.64 -4.37 3.37
CA ARG A 104 -10.12 -4.55 2.01
C ARG A 104 -8.91 -4.52 1.06
N PRO A 105 -8.58 -5.63 0.40
CA PRO A 105 -7.47 -5.64 -0.52
C PRO A 105 -7.78 -4.77 -1.75
N CYS A 106 -6.75 -4.28 -2.41
CA CYS A 106 -6.88 -3.69 -3.75
C CYS A 106 -5.57 -3.82 -4.51
N PHE A 107 -5.65 -3.70 -5.83
CA PHE A 107 -4.50 -3.45 -6.68
C PHE A 107 -4.48 -1.98 -7.09
N ALA A 108 -3.30 -1.37 -7.03
CA ALA A 108 -3.04 -0.07 -7.64
C ALA A 108 -2.28 -0.29 -8.94
N LEU A 109 -2.80 0.19 -10.05
CA LEU A 109 -2.19 0.14 -11.36
C LEU A 109 -1.65 1.53 -11.70
N MET A 110 -0.35 1.62 -11.98
CA MET A 110 0.28 2.82 -12.52
C MET A 110 0.50 2.65 -14.01
N LEU A 111 0.08 3.65 -14.78
CA LEU A 111 0.27 3.77 -16.22
C LEU A 111 1.02 5.06 -16.52
N ALA A 112 1.99 5.03 -17.43
CA ALA A 112 2.54 6.25 -18.00
C ALA A 112 2.38 6.24 -19.52
N PHE A 113 2.00 7.39 -20.06
CA PHE A 113 1.81 7.62 -21.49
C PHE A 113 2.84 8.64 -21.97
N SER A 114 3.29 8.50 -23.22
CA SER A 114 4.21 9.45 -23.86
C SER A 114 3.59 10.83 -24.08
N GLU A 115 2.26 10.88 -24.17
CA GLU A 115 1.46 12.09 -24.36
C GLU A 115 0.24 12.07 -23.42
N PRO A 116 -0.33 13.23 -23.08
CA PRO A 116 -1.54 13.29 -22.28
C PRO A 116 -2.73 12.64 -22.99
N LEU A 117 -3.62 12.00 -22.22
CA LEU A 117 -4.83 11.39 -22.74
C LEU A 117 -5.86 12.46 -23.15
N ALA A 118 -5.76 12.94 -24.40
CA ALA A 118 -6.56 14.07 -24.91
C ALA A 118 -8.09 13.84 -24.83
N MET A 119 -8.55 12.58 -24.90
CA MET A 119 -9.97 12.22 -24.86
C MET A 119 -10.53 12.05 -23.44
N VAL A 120 -9.71 12.22 -22.40
CA VAL A 120 -10.15 12.14 -21.00
C VAL A 120 -10.26 13.57 -20.44
N PRO A 121 -11.46 14.17 -20.39
CA PRO A 121 -11.62 15.60 -20.11
C PRO A 121 -11.49 15.95 -18.61
N VAL A 122 -11.16 14.98 -17.77
CA VAL A 122 -11.10 15.14 -16.30
C VAL A 122 -9.80 14.54 -15.77
N GLN A 123 -9.37 15.02 -14.60
CA GLN A 123 -8.16 14.50 -13.94
C GLN A 123 -8.43 13.30 -13.03
N GLY A 124 -9.67 12.85 -12.92
CA GLY A 124 -10.02 11.63 -12.23
C GLY A 124 -11.51 11.35 -12.26
N PHE A 125 -11.87 10.07 -12.16
CA PHE A 125 -13.24 9.59 -12.23
C PHE A 125 -13.40 8.22 -11.56
N SER A 126 -14.65 7.86 -11.26
CA SER A 126 -15.03 6.58 -10.67
C SER A 126 -15.65 5.67 -11.73
N PHE A 127 -15.47 4.37 -11.57
CA PHE A 127 -16.14 3.34 -12.37
C PHE A 127 -17.32 2.79 -11.57
N TYR A 128 -18.53 2.88 -12.13
CA TYR A 128 -19.75 2.36 -11.47
C TYR A 128 -20.17 0.98 -12.01
N ASN A 129 -19.80 0.66 -13.25
CA ASN A 129 -20.19 -0.59 -13.93
C ASN A 129 -18.98 -1.47 -14.26
N SER A 130 -17.94 -1.41 -13.42
CA SER A 130 -16.75 -2.24 -13.57
C SER A 130 -16.64 -3.20 -12.39
N ASP A 131 -16.47 -4.49 -12.69
CA ASP A 131 -16.19 -5.50 -11.68
C ASP A 131 -14.74 -5.40 -11.18
N SER A 132 -13.86 -4.77 -11.97
CA SER A 132 -12.41 -4.78 -11.76
C SER A 132 -11.82 -3.45 -11.30
N LEU A 133 -12.31 -2.31 -11.79
CA LEU A 133 -11.83 -0.97 -11.46
C LEU A 133 -12.82 -0.18 -10.59
N SER A 134 -12.30 0.64 -9.68
CA SER A 134 -13.09 1.49 -8.80
C SER A 134 -12.93 2.98 -9.12
N TRP A 135 -11.69 3.45 -9.32
CA TRP A 135 -11.41 4.82 -9.72
C TRP A 135 -10.08 4.95 -10.47
N ALA A 136 -9.96 6.02 -11.25
CA ALA A 136 -8.75 6.47 -11.92
C ALA A 136 -8.45 7.92 -11.57
N PHE A 137 -7.17 8.28 -11.45
CA PHE A 137 -6.75 9.66 -11.25
C PHE A 137 -5.42 9.91 -11.98
N CYS A 138 -5.32 11.07 -12.64
CA CYS A 138 -4.11 11.56 -13.27
C CYS A 138 -3.12 11.98 -12.18
N ASP A 139 -2.10 11.17 -11.89
CA ASP A 139 -1.12 11.51 -10.88
C ASP A 139 -0.33 12.76 -11.29
N SER A 140 -0.03 12.91 -12.59
CA SER A 140 0.66 14.08 -13.15
C SER A 140 -0.06 15.41 -12.93
N SER A 141 -1.38 15.42 -12.68
CA SER A 141 -2.12 16.67 -12.43
C SER A 141 -1.95 17.19 -11.00
N LYS A 142 -1.28 16.45 -10.11
CA LYS A 142 -1.09 16.85 -8.71
C LYS A 142 0.04 17.88 -8.59
N PRO A 143 -0.05 18.83 -7.64
CA PRO A 143 1.00 19.83 -7.42
C PRO A 143 2.38 19.22 -7.16
N GLY A 144 3.41 19.81 -7.78
CA GLY A 144 4.82 19.42 -7.60
C GLY A 144 5.21 18.07 -8.22
N ARG A 145 4.36 17.48 -9.08
CA ARG A 145 4.73 16.31 -9.87
C ARG A 145 5.57 16.68 -11.06
N VAL A 146 6.72 16.02 -11.18
CA VAL A 146 7.64 16.19 -12.30
C VAL A 146 7.30 15.14 -13.37
N CYS A 147 7.05 15.59 -14.60
CA CYS A 147 6.77 14.72 -15.75
C CYS A 147 8.03 14.61 -16.61
N LEU A 148 8.58 13.40 -16.74
CA LEU A 148 9.79 13.13 -17.53
C LEU A 148 9.55 11.89 -18.42
N PRO A 149 9.64 12.03 -19.76
CA PRO A 149 9.96 13.23 -20.53
C PRO A 149 8.88 14.34 -20.40
N PRO A 150 9.20 15.60 -20.76
CA PRO A 150 8.19 16.65 -20.89
C PRO A 150 7.05 16.15 -21.79
N ASN A 151 5.81 16.47 -21.44
CA ASN A 151 4.57 15.97 -22.07
C ASN A 151 4.13 14.55 -21.70
N SER A 152 4.91 13.78 -20.93
CA SER A 152 4.42 12.49 -20.41
C SER A 152 3.31 12.69 -19.35
N GLN A 153 2.39 11.72 -19.28
CA GLN A 153 1.30 11.75 -18.31
C GLN A 153 1.18 10.40 -17.59
N SER A 154 1.11 10.43 -16.26
CA SER A 154 0.93 9.25 -15.43
C SER A 154 -0.46 9.18 -14.80
N TRP A 155 -1.04 8.00 -14.80
CA TRP A 155 -2.34 7.68 -14.19
C TRP A 155 -2.19 6.59 -13.14
N VAL A 156 -2.94 6.73 -12.05
CA VAL A 156 -3.10 5.70 -11.02
C VAL A 156 -4.56 5.25 -11.02
N LEU A 157 -4.74 3.95 -11.22
CA LEU A 157 -6.02 3.26 -11.19
C LEU A 157 -6.07 2.37 -9.95
N ARG A 158 -7.24 2.24 -9.34
CA ARG A 158 -7.46 1.34 -8.22
C ARG A 158 -8.49 0.29 -8.59
N SER A 159 -8.20 -0.98 -8.28
CA SER A 159 -9.15 -2.06 -8.44
C SER A 159 -10.29 -2.00 -7.41
N THR A 160 -11.38 -2.72 -7.68
CA THR A 160 -12.36 -3.10 -6.65
C THR A 160 -11.73 -4.05 -5.62
N ALA A 161 -12.37 -4.19 -4.45
CA ALA A 161 -11.92 -5.11 -3.42
C ALA A 161 -12.26 -6.57 -3.78
N GLU A 162 -13.36 -6.75 -4.49
CA GLU A 162 -13.91 -8.02 -4.96
C GLU A 162 -12.98 -8.65 -6.00
N TYR A 163 -12.56 -7.88 -7.01
CA TYR A 163 -11.54 -8.32 -7.98
C TYR A 163 -10.24 -8.70 -7.27
N ALA A 164 -9.75 -7.83 -6.37
CA ALA A 164 -8.50 -8.08 -5.68
C ALA A 164 -8.57 -9.36 -4.84
N SER A 165 -9.68 -9.59 -4.13
CA SER A 165 -9.90 -10.80 -3.33
C SER A 165 -9.89 -12.06 -4.20
N LYS A 166 -10.60 -12.05 -5.33
CA LYS A 166 -10.63 -13.17 -6.29
C LYS A 166 -9.24 -13.51 -6.81
N VAL A 167 -8.49 -12.49 -7.25
CA VAL A 167 -7.13 -12.67 -7.77
C VAL A 167 -6.17 -13.18 -6.69
N ILE A 168 -6.24 -12.63 -5.47
CA ILE A 168 -5.39 -13.06 -4.35
C ILE A 168 -5.68 -14.50 -3.95
N ASN A 169 -6.95 -14.91 -3.88
CA ASN A 169 -7.33 -16.28 -3.55
C ASN A 169 -6.75 -17.29 -4.56
N ASN A 170 -6.67 -16.91 -5.84
CA ASN A 170 -6.07 -17.75 -6.88
C ASN A 170 -4.54 -17.78 -6.83
N MET A 171 -3.89 -16.67 -6.44
CA MET A 171 -2.42 -16.58 -6.31
C MET A 171 -1.89 -17.19 -5.01
N GLY A 172 -2.75 -17.29 -3.99
CA GLY A 172 -2.38 -17.70 -2.64
C GLY A 172 -1.78 -16.58 -1.79
N PRO A 173 -1.43 -16.90 -0.52
CA PRO A 173 -1.05 -15.91 0.49
C PRO A 173 0.37 -15.37 0.32
N ARG A 174 1.18 -15.93 -0.57
CA ARG A 174 2.59 -15.54 -0.75
C ARG A 174 2.73 -14.20 -1.48
N LYS A 175 3.95 -13.68 -1.48
CA LYS A 175 4.33 -12.54 -2.33
C LYS A 175 4.12 -12.89 -3.80
N PRO A 176 3.34 -12.10 -4.56
CA PRO A 176 3.14 -12.34 -5.99
C PRO A 176 4.47 -12.24 -6.73
N SER A 177 4.64 -13.09 -7.75
CA SER A 177 5.75 -12.94 -8.70
C SER A 177 5.55 -11.69 -9.57
N ALA A 178 6.63 -11.26 -10.23
CA ALA A 178 6.56 -10.18 -11.21
C ALA A 178 5.57 -10.49 -12.34
N ASP A 179 5.60 -11.73 -12.85
CA ASP A 179 4.69 -12.19 -13.91
C ASP A 179 3.22 -12.20 -13.47
N ALA A 180 2.96 -12.57 -12.21
CA ALA A 180 1.62 -12.53 -11.65
C ALA A 180 1.08 -11.10 -11.58
N LEU A 181 1.92 -10.14 -11.19
CA LEU A 181 1.56 -8.71 -11.19
C LEU A 181 1.45 -8.14 -12.60
N ALA A 182 2.26 -8.60 -13.55
CA ALA A 182 2.16 -8.20 -14.95
C ALA A 182 0.80 -8.60 -15.54
N LYS A 183 0.34 -9.83 -15.29
CA LYS A 183 -1.00 -10.30 -15.68
C LYS A 183 -2.12 -9.45 -15.09
N VAL A 184 -2.03 -9.12 -13.80
CA VAL A 184 -3.00 -8.21 -13.16
C VAL A 184 -2.97 -6.83 -13.80
N ALA A 185 -1.78 -6.33 -14.13
CA ALA A 185 -1.65 -5.04 -14.78
C ALA A 185 -2.30 -5.04 -16.17
N GLU A 186 -2.07 -6.08 -16.97
CA GLU A 186 -2.71 -6.28 -18.27
C GLU A 186 -4.24 -6.37 -18.15
N ASP A 187 -4.76 -7.13 -17.19
CA ASP A 187 -6.20 -7.29 -16.99
C ASP A 187 -6.86 -5.96 -16.61
N LEU A 188 -6.29 -5.24 -15.63
CA LEU A 188 -6.80 -3.93 -15.22
C LEU A 188 -6.65 -2.88 -16.33
N PHE A 189 -5.62 -2.98 -17.16
CA PHE A 189 -5.44 -2.09 -18.31
C PHE A 189 -6.46 -2.36 -19.41
N LYS A 190 -6.77 -3.64 -19.72
CA LYS A 190 -7.85 -4.00 -20.65
C LYS A 190 -9.20 -3.43 -20.20
N GLU A 191 -9.50 -3.51 -18.91
CA GLU A 191 -10.71 -2.89 -18.34
C GLU A 191 -10.72 -1.37 -18.56
N PHE A 192 -9.57 -0.71 -18.41
CA PHE A 192 -9.47 0.72 -18.67
C PHE A 192 -9.69 1.06 -20.15
N GLN A 193 -9.17 0.24 -21.08
CA GLN A 193 -9.42 0.40 -22.51
C GLN A 193 -10.89 0.14 -22.89
N ALA A 194 -11.60 -0.71 -22.15
CA ALA A 194 -13.02 -1.02 -22.37
C ALA A 194 -13.97 0.14 -22.02
N THR A 195 -13.47 1.25 -21.48
CA THR A 195 -14.29 2.45 -21.17
C THR A 195 -14.82 3.17 -22.42
N GLY A 196 -14.33 2.84 -23.61
CA GLY A 196 -14.64 3.57 -24.85
C GLY A 196 -13.89 4.90 -24.98
N LEU A 197 -13.13 5.30 -23.94
CA LEU A 197 -12.13 6.35 -24.05
C LEU A 197 -11.00 5.80 -24.91
N ASN A 198 -10.49 6.58 -25.86
CA ASN A 198 -9.35 6.15 -26.68
C ASN A 198 -8.08 6.12 -25.82
N ILE A 199 -7.83 4.98 -25.17
CA ILE A 199 -6.68 4.76 -24.30
C ILE A 199 -5.58 4.05 -25.10
N PRO A 200 -4.48 4.74 -25.48
CA PRO A 200 -3.38 4.15 -26.22
C PRO A 200 -2.56 3.18 -25.35
N GLN A 201 -1.61 2.48 -25.96
CA GLN A 201 -0.66 1.67 -25.19
C GLN A 201 0.23 2.56 -24.32
N PRO A 202 0.39 2.28 -23.02
CA PRO A 202 1.28 3.02 -22.14
C PRO A 202 2.75 2.67 -22.43
N ILE A 203 3.65 3.63 -22.22
CA ILE A 203 5.10 3.42 -22.23
C ILE A 203 5.60 2.76 -20.93
N PHE A 204 4.77 2.74 -19.89
CA PHE A 204 5.06 2.07 -18.63
C PHE A 204 3.78 1.56 -17.98
N ILE A 205 3.83 0.34 -17.46
CA ILE A 205 2.73 -0.31 -16.77
C ILE A 205 3.24 -1.07 -15.55
N LYS A 206 2.59 -0.87 -14.38
CA LYS A 206 2.95 -1.58 -13.15
C LYS A 206 1.78 -1.71 -12.19
N ALA A 207 1.47 -2.93 -11.78
CA ALA A 207 0.54 -3.19 -10.69
C ALA A 207 1.26 -3.33 -9.34
N HIS A 208 0.60 -2.90 -8.28
CA HIS A 208 1.01 -3.09 -6.89
C HIS A 208 -0.15 -3.65 -6.07
N ARG A 209 0.11 -4.69 -5.28
CA ARG A 209 -0.89 -5.30 -4.40
C ARG A 209 -0.89 -4.62 -3.03
N TRP A 210 -2.02 -4.04 -2.66
CA TRP A 210 -2.33 -3.63 -1.30
C TRP A 210 -3.24 -4.66 -0.66
N SER A 211 -2.67 -5.55 0.14
CA SER A 211 -3.43 -6.52 0.91
C SER A 211 -2.69 -6.84 2.20
N VAL A 212 -3.39 -7.41 3.16
CA VAL A 212 -2.75 -8.16 4.25
C VAL A 212 -2.60 -9.58 3.75
N PHE A 213 -1.36 -10.06 3.65
CA PHE A 213 -1.00 -11.42 3.27
C PHE A 213 -1.73 -12.46 4.10
#